data_AF-A0A1G0GXD6-F1
#
_entry.id   AF-A0A1G0GXD6-F1
#
_cell.length_a   1.000
_cell.length_b   1.000
_cell.length_c   1.000
_cell.angle_alpha   90.00
_cell.angle_beta   90.00
_cell.angle_gamma   90.00
#
_symmetry.space_group_name_H-M   'P 1'
#
loop_
_entity.id
_entity.type
_entity.pdbx_description
1 polymer ?
#
loop_
_entity_poly.entity_id
_entity_poly.type
_entity_poly.pdbx_seq_one_letter_code
_entity_poly.pdbx_strand_id
1 'polypeptide(L)'
;MFQRKVKKQQGNNNEIRMIESKHIRDVLTHTSCNSFVIFDLDNTLVESTQEMGGDQWFVSLSQYAAKMVVDSAEAASLVLSIYHEVQFHIDLRAVQKEAIRIIQILQDLSIPVLALTTRGSKISEPTLSQLNKIGIHFSKQWSDDFIALPRHERYSPTFREGIIFCDGADKGKCLNEFFNYKQFYPEHVVMVDDKAKYLVSVGKVVTQYGAQFIGLRYGYLDEKIKTFNLEQSMQELIGISYRFPRPIQHVLGRLSITHDRYLQSNSIFSNNQREIDAIYQVTNNYKQFRI
;
A
#
# COMPACT_ATOMS: atom_id res chain seq x y z
N MET A 1 -11.54 -38.81 -7.89
CA MET A 1 -12.95 -38.46 -7.65
C MET A 1 -13.15 -38.23 -6.15
N PHE A 2 -12.91 -37.01 -5.66
CA PHE A 2 -13.25 -36.58 -4.31
C PHE A 2 -13.68 -35.11 -4.39
N GLN A 3 -14.92 -34.88 -4.83
CA GLN A 3 -15.56 -33.58 -4.67
C GLN A 3 -15.94 -33.42 -3.20
N ARG A 4 -15.14 -32.67 -2.44
CA ARG A 4 -15.60 -32.17 -1.13
C ARG A 4 -16.75 -31.19 -1.42
N LYS A 5 -17.98 -31.67 -1.23
CA LYS A 5 -19.18 -30.83 -1.17
C LYS A 5 -18.97 -29.79 -0.07
N VAL A 6 -18.83 -28.52 -0.48
CA VAL A 6 -18.93 -27.38 0.43
C VAL A 6 -20.36 -27.36 0.97
N LYS A 7 -20.56 -27.90 2.18
CA LYS A 7 -21.79 -27.68 2.93
C LYS A 7 -21.81 -26.21 3.31
N LYS A 8 -22.75 -25.44 2.73
CA LYS A 8 -23.20 -24.17 3.29
C LYS A 8 -23.73 -24.45 4.69
N GLN A 9 -22.93 -24.22 5.72
CA GLN A 9 -23.45 -24.06 7.06
C GLN A 9 -24.09 -22.66 7.15
N GLN A 10 -25.37 -22.65 7.47
CA GLN A 10 -26.11 -21.46 7.86
C GLN A 10 -25.60 -20.98 9.23
N GLY A 11 -25.24 -19.70 9.30
CA GLY A 11 -25.30 -18.92 10.53
C GLY A 11 -24.14 -19.07 11.51
N ASN A 12 -22.90 -18.78 11.10
CA ASN A 12 -21.93 -18.18 12.02
C ASN A 12 -21.76 -16.73 11.61
N ASN A 13 -22.11 -15.80 12.51
CA ASN A 13 -21.71 -14.41 12.41
C ASN A 13 -20.18 -14.35 12.58
N ASN A 14 -19.45 -14.63 11.51
CA ASN A 14 -18.02 -14.33 11.45
C ASN A 14 -17.89 -12.82 11.30
N GLU A 15 -18.04 -12.13 12.44
CA GLU A 15 -17.93 -10.69 12.53
C GLU A 15 -16.49 -10.26 12.26
N ILE A 16 -16.33 -9.17 11.51
CA ILE A 16 -15.03 -8.55 11.27
C ILE A 16 -14.60 -7.87 12.57
N ARG A 17 -13.63 -8.47 13.28
CA ARG A 17 -13.07 -7.87 14.50
C ARG A 17 -11.93 -6.94 14.14
N MET A 18 -12.07 -5.64 14.42
CA MET A 18 -10.99 -4.66 14.26
C MET A 18 -10.46 -4.20 15.61
N ILE A 19 -9.14 -4.09 15.72
CA ILE A 19 -8.43 -3.68 16.95
C ILE A 19 -7.43 -2.60 16.56
N GLU A 20 -7.41 -1.50 17.30
CA GLU A 20 -6.38 -0.46 17.13
C GLU A 20 -5.08 -0.91 17.80
N SER A 21 -3.95 -0.75 17.11
CA SER A 21 -2.62 -1.11 17.61
C SER A 21 -1.58 -0.07 17.20
N LYS A 22 -0.60 0.17 18.07
CA LYS A 22 0.60 0.97 17.75
C LYS A 22 1.86 0.11 17.67
N HIS A 23 1.75 -1.21 17.81
CA HIS A 23 2.89 -2.09 17.92
C HIS A 23 2.73 -3.27 16.99
N ILE A 24 3.68 -3.43 16.06
CA ILE A 24 3.61 -4.48 15.05
C ILE A 24 3.61 -5.88 15.70
N ARG A 25 4.24 -6.04 16.87
CA ARG A 25 4.22 -7.28 17.67
C ARG A 25 2.83 -7.71 18.16
N ASP A 26 1.84 -6.82 18.17
CA ASP A 26 0.48 -7.19 18.58
C ASP A 26 -0.14 -8.23 17.64
N VAL A 27 0.39 -8.38 16.42
CA VAL A 27 0.03 -9.49 15.52
C VAL A 27 0.21 -10.87 16.18
N LEU A 28 1.22 -11.03 17.02
CA LEU A 28 1.54 -12.31 17.68
C LEU A 28 0.49 -12.70 18.73
N THR A 29 -0.17 -11.73 19.36
CA THR A 29 -1.19 -12.01 20.40
C THR A 29 -2.49 -12.57 19.80
N HIS A 30 -2.67 -12.36 18.50
CA HIS A 30 -3.83 -12.78 17.74
C HIS A 30 -3.52 -13.92 16.76
N THR A 31 -2.28 -14.37 16.69
CA THR A 31 -1.87 -15.43 15.76
C THR A 31 -1.87 -16.80 16.46
N SER A 32 -2.42 -17.80 15.79
CA SER A 32 -2.39 -19.21 16.15
C SER A 32 -1.67 -20.03 15.07
N CYS A 33 -1.41 -21.32 15.32
CA CYS A 33 -0.72 -22.19 14.36
C CYS A 33 -1.49 -22.42 13.05
N ASN A 34 -2.81 -22.22 13.04
CA ASN A 34 -3.67 -22.27 11.85
C ASN A 34 -3.98 -20.89 11.24
N SER A 35 -3.33 -19.83 11.74
CA SER A 35 -3.49 -18.49 11.19
C SER A 35 -2.86 -18.34 9.81
N PHE A 36 -3.37 -17.38 9.07
CA PHE A 36 -2.77 -16.79 7.90
C PHE A 36 -2.53 -15.30 8.16
N VAL A 37 -1.28 -14.85 8.08
CA VAL A 37 -0.91 -13.49 8.47
C VAL A 37 -0.67 -12.63 7.23
N ILE A 38 -1.31 -11.46 7.19
CA ILE A 38 -1.22 -10.52 6.08
C ILE A 38 -0.69 -9.19 6.62
N PHE A 39 0.34 -8.65 5.98
CA PHE A 39 0.82 -7.31 6.28
C PHE A 39 0.61 -6.37 5.09
N ASP A 40 0.13 -5.16 5.35
CA ASP A 40 0.37 -4.05 4.45
C ASP A 40 1.85 -3.61 4.47
N LEU A 41 2.27 -2.87 3.45
CA LEU A 41 3.63 -2.35 3.34
C LEU A 41 3.74 -0.90 3.84
N ASP A 42 3.18 0.04 3.09
CA ASP A 42 3.39 1.47 3.27
C ASP A 42 2.73 1.98 4.54
N ASN A 43 3.50 2.68 5.38
CA ASN A 43 3.09 3.13 6.72
C ASN A 43 2.75 2.01 7.73
N THR A 44 2.92 0.74 7.33
CA THR A 44 2.73 -0.43 8.18
C THR A 44 4.07 -1.08 8.52
N LEU A 45 4.71 -1.70 7.52
CA LEU A 45 6.02 -2.33 7.67
C LEU A 45 7.17 -1.40 7.30
N VAL A 46 6.96 -0.57 6.29
CA VAL A 46 7.99 0.30 5.72
C VAL A 46 7.51 1.72 5.51
N GLU A 47 8.46 2.64 5.54
CA GLU A 47 8.28 4.03 5.14
C GLU A 47 9.49 4.51 4.33
N SER A 48 9.31 5.57 3.55
CA SER A 48 10.42 6.25 2.88
C SER A 48 11.38 6.87 3.90
N THR A 49 12.67 6.87 3.57
CA THR A 49 13.70 7.59 4.35
C THR A 49 13.66 9.10 4.12
N GLN A 50 12.99 9.54 3.05
CA GLN A 50 12.74 10.93 2.69
C GLN A 50 11.25 11.29 2.87
N GLU A 51 10.90 12.58 2.77
CA GLU A 51 9.48 12.99 2.70
C GLU A 51 8.86 12.57 1.36
N MET A 52 9.64 12.58 0.27
CA MET A 52 9.21 12.04 -1.02
C MET A 52 9.14 10.51 -1.05
N GLY A 53 8.38 9.97 -2.00
CA GLY A 53 8.29 8.53 -2.29
C GLY A 53 7.22 7.76 -1.51
N GLY A 54 6.71 8.32 -0.41
CA GLY A 54 5.65 7.71 0.41
C GLY A 54 4.22 7.99 -0.08
N ASP A 55 3.25 7.42 0.63
CA ASP A 55 1.80 7.56 0.33
C ASP A 55 1.32 9.01 0.47
N GLN A 56 1.77 9.73 1.51
CA GLN A 56 1.43 11.13 1.75
C GLN A 56 1.91 12.02 0.60
N TRP A 57 3.17 11.83 0.18
CA TRP A 57 3.73 12.54 -0.96
C TRP A 57 2.96 12.26 -2.25
N PHE A 58 2.61 11.00 -2.53
CA PHE A 58 1.81 10.66 -3.71
C PHE A 58 0.45 11.37 -3.71
N VAL A 59 -0.23 11.42 -2.56
CA VAL A 59 -1.51 12.13 -2.41
C VAL A 59 -1.33 13.64 -2.64
N SER A 60 -0.35 14.26 -2.00
CA SER A 60 -0.11 15.70 -2.15
C SER A 60 0.35 16.08 -3.56
N LEU A 61 1.19 15.27 -4.19
CA LEU A 61 1.59 15.47 -5.59
C LEU A 61 0.40 15.33 -6.54
N SER A 62 -0.52 14.38 -6.27
CA SER A 62 -1.77 14.24 -7.04
C SER A 62 -2.64 15.49 -6.93
N GLN A 63 -2.80 16.02 -5.72
CA GLN A 63 -3.55 17.25 -5.47
C GLN A 63 -2.90 18.47 -6.15
N TYR A 64 -1.57 18.55 -6.11
CA TYR A 64 -0.82 19.59 -6.80
C TYR A 64 -1.03 19.50 -8.33
N ALA A 65 -0.86 18.32 -8.91
CA ALA A 65 -1.05 18.12 -10.35
C ALA A 65 -2.46 18.45 -10.82
N ALA A 66 -3.48 18.12 -10.02
CA ALA A 66 -4.89 18.45 -10.31
C ALA A 66 -5.17 19.97 -10.33
N LYS A 67 -4.33 20.79 -9.67
CA LYS A 67 -4.41 22.26 -9.77
C LYS A 67 -3.70 22.81 -11.01
N MET A 68 -2.73 22.05 -11.54
CA MET A 68 -1.89 22.48 -12.67
C MET A 68 -2.42 21.99 -14.02
N VAL A 69 -3.18 20.89 -14.05
CA VAL A 69 -3.66 20.22 -15.26
C VAL A 69 -5.16 20.02 -15.15
N VAL A 70 -5.90 20.55 -16.15
CA VAL A 70 -7.37 20.52 -16.18
C VAL A 70 -7.90 19.10 -16.39
N ASP A 71 -7.26 18.32 -17.27
CA ASP A 71 -7.65 16.94 -17.51
C ASP A 71 -7.15 16.03 -16.37
N SER A 72 -8.09 15.41 -15.66
CA SER A 72 -7.80 14.61 -14.47
C SER A 72 -7.09 13.29 -14.80
N ALA A 73 -7.36 12.70 -15.97
CA ALA A 73 -6.70 11.47 -16.39
C ALA A 73 -5.24 11.74 -16.78
N GLU A 74 -4.99 12.87 -17.43
CA GLU A 74 -3.66 13.36 -17.71
C GLU A 74 -2.89 13.68 -16.42
N ALA A 75 -3.50 14.44 -15.49
CA ALA A 75 -2.88 14.74 -14.20
C ALA A 75 -2.44 13.45 -13.46
N ALA A 76 -3.33 12.46 -13.40
CA ALA A 76 -3.04 11.16 -12.80
C ALA A 76 -1.89 10.42 -13.52
N SER A 77 -1.88 10.46 -14.86
CA SER A 77 -0.82 9.84 -15.67
C SER A 77 0.56 10.46 -15.43
N LEU A 78 0.63 11.79 -15.33
CA LEU A 78 1.87 12.52 -15.03
C LEU A 78 2.39 12.17 -13.63
N VAL A 79 1.52 12.17 -12.63
CA VAL A 79 1.87 11.83 -11.24
C VAL A 79 2.35 10.40 -11.14
N LEU A 80 1.66 9.43 -11.76
CA LEU A 80 2.09 8.04 -11.78
C LEU A 80 3.46 7.87 -12.44
N SER A 81 3.73 8.60 -13.52
CA SER A 81 5.02 8.55 -14.20
C SER A 81 6.15 9.04 -13.30
N ILE A 82 5.95 10.16 -12.58
CA ILE A 82 6.92 10.67 -11.61
C ILE A 82 7.07 9.69 -10.44
N TYR A 83 5.96 9.23 -9.87
CA TYR A 83 5.93 8.33 -8.72
C TYR A 83 6.71 7.05 -9.00
N HIS A 84 6.47 6.42 -10.17
CA HIS A 84 7.19 5.20 -10.56
C HIS A 84 8.69 5.43 -10.68
N GLU A 85 9.12 6.53 -11.31
CA GLU A 85 10.54 6.85 -11.44
C GLU A 85 11.17 7.06 -10.06
N VAL A 86 10.53 7.85 -9.18
CA VAL A 86 11.05 8.13 -7.83
C VAL A 86 11.30 6.86 -7.02
N GLN A 87 10.49 5.80 -7.19
CA GLN A 87 10.71 4.55 -6.47
C GLN A 87 12.09 3.91 -6.74
N PHE A 88 12.75 4.21 -7.86
CA PHE A 88 14.10 3.72 -8.15
C PHE A 88 15.21 4.50 -7.44
N HIS A 89 14.91 5.67 -6.87
CA HIS A 89 15.89 6.60 -6.30
C HIS A 89 15.73 6.83 -4.79
N ILE A 90 14.72 6.25 -4.17
CA ILE A 90 14.50 6.32 -2.71
C ILE A 90 14.94 5.04 -2.02
N ASP A 91 15.23 5.17 -0.74
CA ASP A 91 15.44 4.03 0.16
C ASP A 91 14.28 3.94 1.15
N LEU A 92 13.92 2.71 1.51
CA LEU A 92 12.94 2.41 2.54
C LEU A 92 13.65 2.11 3.87
N ARG A 93 12.93 2.31 4.96
CA ARG A 93 13.30 1.81 6.28
C ARG A 93 12.12 1.10 6.93
N ALA A 94 12.42 0.12 7.79
CA ALA A 94 11.40 -0.51 8.60
C ALA A 94 10.80 0.49 9.59
N VAL A 95 9.48 0.54 9.69
CA VAL A 95 8.76 1.42 10.64
C VAL A 95 9.11 1.02 12.08
N GLN A 96 9.06 -0.28 12.37
CA GLN A 96 9.56 -0.87 13.61
C GLN A 96 10.51 -2.02 13.25
N LYS A 97 11.77 -1.94 13.73
CA LYS A 97 12.82 -2.93 13.41
C LYS A 97 12.44 -4.38 13.76
N GLU A 98 11.61 -4.54 14.79
CA GLU A 98 11.12 -5.85 15.24
C GLU A 98 10.24 -6.57 14.20
N ALA A 99 9.64 -5.84 13.25
CA ALA A 99 8.81 -6.43 12.19
C ALA A 99 9.56 -7.51 11.39
N ILE A 100 10.84 -7.30 11.11
CA ILE A 100 11.71 -8.26 10.42
C ILE A 100 11.77 -9.58 11.19
N ARG A 101 12.00 -9.51 12.51
CA ARG A 101 12.08 -10.68 13.37
C ARG A 101 10.73 -11.37 13.53
N ILE A 102 9.64 -10.60 13.58
CA ILE A 102 8.28 -11.14 13.67
C ILE A 102 7.93 -11.94 12.41
N ILE A 103 8.17 -11.39 11.21
CA ILE A 103 7.94 -12.11 9.95
C ILE A 103 8.74 -13.41 9.91
N GLN A 104 10.02 -13.36 10.31
CA GLN A 104 10.88 -14.55 10.40
C GLN A 104 10.30 -15.60 11.36
N ILE A 105 9.88 -15.20 12.56
CA ILE A 105 9.32 -16.14 13.56
C ILE A 105 8.05 -16.81 13.01
N LEU A 106 7.15 -16.03 12.40
CA LEU A 106 5.94 -16.58 11.79
C LEU A 106 6.28 -17.60 10.70
N GLN A 107 7.24 -17.28 9.84
CA GLN A 107 7.72 -18.17 8.78
C GLN A 107 8.35 -19.45 9.34
N ASP A 108 9.22 -19.33 10.34
CA ASP A 108 9.91 -20.47 10.99
C ASP A 108 8.91 -21.40 11.70
N LEU A 109 7.80 -20.85 12.19
CA LEU A 109 6.67 -21.61 12.77
C LEU A 109 5.72 -22.18 11.71
N SER A 110 6.05 -22.07 10.42
CA SER A 110 5.22 -22.52 9.29
C SER A 110 3.83 -21.87 9.23
N ILE A 111 3.67 -20.69 9.85
CA ILE A 111 2.45 -19.87 9.74
C ILE A 111 2.57 -19.10 8.43
N PRO A 112 1.67 -19.27 7.44
CA PRO A 112 1.86 -18.62 6.15
C PRO A 112 1.69 -17.10 6.26
N VAL A 113 2.66 -16.37 5.71
CA VAL A 113 2.73 -14.91 5.72
C VAL A 113 2.79 -14.36 4.30
N LEU A 114 2.01 -13.33 4.00
CA LEU A 114 2.18 -12.53 2.78
C LEU A 114 2.11 -11.03 3.07
N ALA A 115 2.61 -10.25 2.11
CA ALA A 115 2.31 -8.82 2.05
C ALA A 115 1.23 -8.52 1.01
N LEU A 116 0.37 -7.53 1.29
CA LEU A 116 -0.73 -7.10 0.42
C LEU A 116 -0.72 -5.58 0.33
N THR A 117 -0.34 -5.04 -0.84
CA THR A 117 -0.10 -3.61 -1.04
C THR A 117 -0.90 -3.06 -2.22
N THR A 118 -1.29 -1.79 -2.16
CA THR A 118 -1.86 -1.09 -3.31
C THR A 118 -0.83 -0.57 -4.31
N ARG A 119 0.47 -0.76 -4.06
CA ARG A 119 1.54 -0.42 -5.01
C ARG A 119 1.30 -1.09 -6.38
N GLY A 120 1.71 -0.38 -7.43
CA GLY A 120 1.66 -0.83 -8.82
C GLY A 120 2.60 -1.99 -9.11
N SER A 121 2.20 -2.88 -10.01
CA SER A 121 3.09 -3.94 -10.50
C SER A 121 4.35 -3.38 -11.19
N LYS A 122 4.24 -2.18 -11.78
CA LYS A 122 5.37 -1.42 -12.38
C LYS A 122 6.49 -1.05 -11.40
N ILE A 123 6.19 -0.99 -10.10
CA ILE A 123 7.19 -0.70 -9.05
C ILE A 123 7.46 -1.91 -8.17
N SER A 124 7.04 -3.11 -8.59
CA SER A 124 7.33 -4.34 -7.86
C SER A 124 8.83 -4.59 -7.72
N GLU A 125 9.59 -4.42 -8.80
CA GLU A 125 11.05 -4.60 -8.81
C GLU A 125 11.79 -3.68 -7.83
N PRO A 126 11.64 -2.34 -7.88
CA PRO A 126 12.29 -1.48 -6.88
C PRO A 126 11.80 -1.77 -5.47
N THR A 127 10.51 -2.09 -5.28
CA THR A 127 9.98 -2.47 -3.95
C THR A 127 10.66 -3.72 -3.38
N LEU A 128 10.78 -4.78 -4.17
CA LEU A 128 11.44 -6.02 -3.75
C LEU A 128 12.92 -5.79 -3.45
N SER A 129 13.62 -5.04 -4.30
CA SER A 129 15.01 -4.64 -4.06
C SER A 129 15.17 -3.87 -2.74
N GLN A 130 14.29 -2.91 -2.47
CA GLN A 130 14.29 -2.11 -1.24
C GLN A 130 13.99 -2.96 0.00
N LEU A 131 13.00 -3.86 -0.05
CA LEU A 131 12.69 -4.76 1.06
C LEU A 131 13.86 -5.71 1.36
N ASN A 132 14.49 -6.26 0.32
CA ASN A 132 15.67 -7.10 0.46
C ASN A 132 16.85 -6.36 1.11
N LYS A 133 17.10 -5.09 0.73
CA LYS A 133 18.16 -4.26 1.35
C LYS A 133 17.98 -4.09 2.87
N ILE A 134 16.74 -4.04 3.35
CA ILE A 134 16.44 -3.88 4.79
C ILE A 134 16.12 -5.20 5.50
N GLY A 135 16.28 -6.34 4.82
CA GLY A 135 16.12 -7.67 5.40
C GLY A 135 14.68 -8.14 5.58
N ILE A 136 13.70 -7.54 4.89
CA ILE A 136 12.32 -8.01 4.88
C ILE A 136 12.14 -8.98 3.70
N HIS A 137 11.76 -10.23 3.99
CA HIS A 137 11.59 -11.28 2.99
C HIS A 137 10.28 -12.04 3.19
N PHE A 138 9.43 -12.09 2.17
CA PHE A 138 8.19 -12.86 2.19
C PHE A 138 8.28 -14.19 1.44
N SER A 139 9.25 -14.34 0.53
CA SER A 139 9.35 -15.46 -0.41
C SER A 139 9.58 -16.83 0.22
N LYS A 140 10.05 -16.92 1.47
CA LYS A 140 10.47 -18.19 2.12
C LYS A 140 9.41 -19.30 2.13
N GLN A 141 8.13 -18.94 2.11
CA GLN A 141 7.01 -19.88 2.21
C GLN A 141 6.29 -20.10 0.87
N TRP A 142 6.76 -19.48 -0.21
CA TRP A 142 6.07 -19.47 -1.50
C TRP A 142 6.98 -20.03 -2.57
N SER A 143 6.49 -21.04 -3.29
CA SER A 143 7.21 -21.68 -4.40
C SER A 143 7.14 -20.89 -5.72
N ASP A 144 6.22 -19.94 -5.81
CA ASP A 144 5.92 -19.24 -7.06
C ASP A 144 6.62 -17.89 -7.07
N ASP A 145 7.46 -17.71 -8.08
CA ASP A 145 8.17 -16.45 -8.25
C ASP A 145 7.23 -15.34 -8.69
N PHE A 146 6.30 -15.63 -9.61
CA PHE A 146 5.37 -14.66 -10.18
C PHE A 146 4.04 -15.29 -10.62
N ILE A 147 2.92 -14.62 -10.31
CA ILE A 147 1.58 -14.97 -10.77
C ILE A 147 0.88 -13.70 -11.24
N ALA A 148 0.42 -13.68 -12.49
CA ALA A 148 -0.53 -12.68 -12.96
C ALA A 148 -1.93 -13.04 -12.43
N LEU A 149 -2.50 -12.19 -11.58
CA LEU A 149 -3.87 -12.37 -11.11
C LEU A 149 -4.86 -11.81 -12.15
N PRO A 150 -6.10 -12.31 -12.20
CA PRO A 150 -7.13 -11.79 -13.09
C PRO A 150 -7.25 -10.27 -13.05
N ARG A 151 -7.30 -9.68 -14.24
CA ARG A 151 -7.43 -8.23 -14.42
C ARG A 151 -8.80 -7.76 -13.93
N HIS A 152 -8.83 -6.64 -13.22
CA HIS A 152 -10.07 -5.97 -12.85
C HIS A 152 -10.08 -4.57 -13.45
N GLU A 153 -10.99 -4.33 -14.39
CA GLU A 153 -11.10 -3.05 -15.09
C GLU A 153 -9.73 -2.65 -15.70
N ARG A 154 -9.15 -1.54 -15.24
CA ARG A 154 -7.85 -1.05 -15.70
C ARG A 154 -6.65 -1.66 -14.95
N TYR A 155 -6.86 -2.32 -13.81
CA TYR A 155 -5.82 -2.77 -12.89
C TYR A 155 -5.34 -4.19 -13.18
N SER A 156 -4.03 -4.41 -13.12
CA SER A 156 -3.40 -5.70 -13.39
C SER A 156 -2.65 -6.21 -12.16
N PRO A 157 -3.37 -6.78 -11.17
CA PRO A 157 -2.74 -7.25 -9.94
C PRO A 157 -1.82 -8.44 -10.18
N THR A 158 -0.76 -8.54 -9.39
CA THR A 158 0.23 -9.62 -9.50
C THR A 158 0.64 -10.10 -8.11
N PHE A 159 0.89 -11.39 -7.97
CA PHE A 159 1.62 -11.94 -6.82
C PHE A 159 3.06 -12.17 -7.23
N ARG A 160 4.01 -11.74 -6.41
CA ARG A 160 5.45 -11.92 -6.64
C ARG A 160 6.18 -12.05 -5.32
N GLU A 161 6.95 -13.11 -5.15
CA GLU A 161 7.82 -13.33 -3.98
C GLU A 161 7.13 -13.16 -2.61
N GLY A 162 5.88 -13.62 -2.50
CA GLY A 162 5.09 -13.50 -1.26
C GLY A 162 4.38 -12.16 -1.08
N ILE A 163 4.32 -11.32 -2.12
CA ILE A 163 3.67 -10.01 -2.10
C ILE A 163 2.59 -9.94 -3.18
N ILE A 164 1.37 -9.57 -2.81
CA ILE A 164 0.30 -9.20 -3.74
C ILE A 164 0.37 -7.69 -3.99
N PHE A 165 0.72 -7.32 -5.22
CA PHE A 165 0.65 -5.96 -5.74
C PHE A 165 -0.72 -5.75 -6.39
N CYS A 166 -1.60 -4.98 -5.76
CA CYS A 166 -2.98 -4.78 -6.21
C CYS A 166 -3.10 -3.79 -7.37
N ASP A 167 -2.05 -3.05 -7.71
CA ASP A 167 -2.09 -2.06 -8.79
C ASP A 167 -3.19 -1.01 -8.60
N GLY A 168 -3.41 -0.58 -7.35
CA GLY A 168 -4.50 0.35 -6.99
C GLY A 168 -5.90 -0.26 -6.90
N ALA A 169 -6.08 -1.54 -7.23
CA ALA A 169 -7.34 -2.25 -7.04
C ALA A 169 -7.65 -2.50 -5.55
N ASP A 170 -8.89 -2.89 -5.29
CA ASP A 170 -9.35 -3.26 -3.95
C ASP A 170 -8.60 -4.51 -3.42
N LYS A 171 -8.01 -4.39 -2.23
CA LYS A 171 -7.20 -5.45 -1.60
C LYS A 171 -7.97 -6.74 -1.36
N GLY A 172 -9.25 -6.64 -0.96
CA GLY A 172 -10.12 -7.79 -0.79
C GLY A 172 -10.29 -8.57 -2.09
N LYS A 173 -10.61 -7.88 -3.20
CA LYS A 173 -10.72 -8.51 -4.53
C LYS A 173 -9.41 -9.20 -4.94
N CYS A 174 -8.27 -8.54 -4.81
CA CYS A 174 -6.98 -9.15 -5.18
C CYS A 174 -6.65 -10.38 -4.31
N LEU A 175 -6.96 -10.33 -3.01
CA LEU A 175 -6.79 -11.50 -2.14
C LEU A 175 -7.74 -12.65 -2.52
N ASN A 176 -8.99 -12.34 -2.89
CA ASN A 176 -9.95 -13.32 -3.37
C ASN A 176 -9.43 -14.07 -4.61
N GLU A 177 -8.89 -13.33 -5.58
CA GLU A 177 -8.27 -13.93 -6.76
C GLU A 177 -7.07 -14.81 -6.42
N PHE A 178 -6.25 -14.39 -5.44
CA PHE A 178 -5.15 -15.20 -4.95
C PHE A 178 -5.63 -16.49 -4.29
N PHE A 179 -6.65 -16.43 -3.41
CA PHE A 179 -7.25 -17.63 -2.79
C PHE A 179 -7.83 -18.59 -3.82
N ASN A 180 -8.54 -18.08 -4.82
CA ASN A 180 -9.09 -18.89 -5.91
C ASN A 180 -7.97 -19.51 -6.76
N TYR A 181 -6.90 -18.77 -7.06
CA TYR A 181 -5.77 -19.31 -7.80
C TYR A 181 -5.06 -20.44 -7.02
N LYS A 182 -4.77 -20.20 -5.74
CA LYS A 182 -4.08 -21.16 -4.87
C LYS A 182 -4.95 -22.31 -4.39
N GLN A 183 -6.27 -22.21 -4.54
CA GLN A 183 -7.24 -23.10 -3.90
C GLN A 183 -6.96 -23.19 -2.38
N PHE A 184 -6.61 -22.04 -1.78
CA PHE A 184 -6.21 -21.91 -0.39
C PHE A 184 -7.21 -21.04 0.36
N TYR A 185 -7.79 -21.58 1.43
CA TYR A 185 -8.84 -20.92 2.20
C TYR A 185 -8.52 -21.09 3.70
N PRO A 186 -7.89 -20.11 4.34
CA PRO A 186 -7.48 -20.21 5.74
C PRO A 186 -8.69 -20.23 6.68
N GLU A 187 -8.57 -20.88 7.84
CA GLU A 187 -9.63 -20.86 8.87
C GLU A 187 -9.59 -19.58 9.71
N HIS A 188 -8.41 -18.96 9.82
CA HIS A 188 -8.17 -17.78 10.64
C HIS A 188 -7.20 -16.85 9.93
N VAL A 189 -7.55 -15.57 9.80
CA VAL A 189 -6.71 -14.54 9.19
C VAL A 189 -6.46 -13.41 10.18
N VAL A 190 -5.20 -13.02 10.31
CA VAL A 190 -4.79 -11.81 11.02
C VAL A 190 -4.18 -10.86 10.01
N MET A 191 -4.73 -9.65 9.87
CA MET A 191 -4.21 -8.65 8.95
C MET A 191 -3.78 -7.39 9.70
N VAL A 192 -2.64 -6.82 9.33
CA VAL A 192 -2.17 -5.53 9.85
C VAL A 192 -2.12 -4.52 8.71
N ASP A 193 -2.76 -3.36 8.90
CA ASP A 193 -2.84 -2.30 7.89
C ASP A 193 -3.09 -0.94 8.57
N ASP A 194 -2.48 0.12 8.05
CA ASP A 194 -2.66 1.49 8.57
C ASP A 194 -4.07 2.05 8.28
N LYS A 195 -4.73 1.53 7.24
CA LYS A 195 -6.02 2.00 6.73
C LYS A 195 -7.13 1.00 7.01
N ALA A 196 -8.01 1.37 7.94
CA ALA A 196 -9.18 0.57 8.34
C ALA A 196 -10.05 0.08 7.16
N LYS A 197 -10.20 0.87 6.08
CA LYS A 197 -10.97 0.47 4.90
C LYS A 197 -10.43 -0.81 4.23
N TYR A 198 -9.13 -1.04 4.27
CA TYR A 198 -8.51 -2.23 3.70
C TYR A 198 -8.72 -3.45 4.58
N LEU A 199 -8.68 -3.28 5.90
CA LEU A 199 -9.08 -4.33 6.86
C LEU A 199 -10.53 -4.74 6.64
N VAL A 200 -11.45 -3.77 6.45
CA VAL A 200 -12.86 -4.05 6.16
C VAL A 200 -13.01 -4.79 4.82
N SER A 201 -12.32 -4.34 3.78
CA SER A 201 -12.36 -4.96 2.44
C SER A 201 -11.90 -6.42 2.49
N VAL A 202 -10.74 -6.69 3.08
CA VAL A 202 -10.20 -8.04 3.23
C VAL A 202 -11.06 -8.89 4.16
N GLY A 203 -11.49 -8.33 5.30
CA GLY A 203 -12.36 -9.03 6.25
C GLY A 203 -13.67 -9.50 5.64
N LYS A 204 -14.26 -8.74 4.71
CA LYS A 204 -15.46 -9.18 3.97
C LYS A 204 -15.19 -10.42 3.11
N VAL A 205 -14.05 -10.47 2.42
CA VAL A 205 -13.67 -11.62 1.59
C VAL A 205 -13.36 -12.83 2.46
N VAL A 206 -12.56 -12.66 3.51
CA VAL A 206 -12.18 -13.74 4.43
C VAL A 206 -13.41 -14.37 5.09
N THR A 207 -14.34 -13.55 5.58
CA THR A 207 -15.54 -14.06 6.27
C THR A 207 -16.52 -14.75 5.32
N GLN A 208 -16.54 -14.41 4.03
CA GLN A 208 -17.30 -15.14 3.00
C GLN A 208 -16.85 -16.60 2.84
N TYR A 209 -15.57 -16.90 3.13
CA TYR A 209 -15.03 -18.26 3.13
C TYR A 209 -15.25 -18.99 4.45
N GLY A 210 -15.97 -18.40 5.42
CA GLY A 210 -16.22 -19.01 6.73
C GLY A 210 -15.03 -18.93 7.69
N ALA A 211 -14.01 -18.14 7.35
CA ALA A 211 -12.84 -17.91 8.19
C ALA A 211 -13.09 -16.83 9.24
N GLN A 212 -12.41 -16.94 10.38
CA GLN A 212 -12.32 -15.87 11.37
C GLN A 212 -11.36 -14.78 10.87
N PHE A 213 -11.72 -13.52 11.05
CA PHE A 213 -10.87 -12.38 10.68
C PHE A 213 -10.60 -11.46 11.87
N ILE A 214 -9.31 -11.16 12.10
CA ILE A 214 -8.86 -10.12 13.02
C ILE A 214 -8.04 -9.09 12.23
N GLY A 215 -8.52 -7.86 12.17
CA GLY A 215 -7.81 -6.73 11.58
C GLY A 215 -7.16 -5.86 12.67
N LEU A 216 -5.86 -5.65 12.58
CA LEU A 216 -5.11 -4.70 13.40
C LEU A 216 -4.97 -3.40 12.60
N ARG A 217 -5.73 -2.38 12.98
CA ARG A 217 -5.51 -1.02 12.50
C ARG A 217 -4.23 -0.52 13.15
N TYR A 218 -3.18 -0.42 12.36
CA TYR A 218 -1.87 0.01 12.81
C TYR A 218 -1.71 1.54 12.75
N GLY A 219 -1.69 2.20 13.91
CA GLY A 219 -1.64 3.66 14.04
C GLY A 219 -0.28 4.22 14.48
N TYR A 220 0.83 3.51 14.28
CA TYR A 220 2.16 3.97 14.77
C TYR A 220 2.60 5.29 14.14
N LEU A 221 2.33 5.48 12.83
CA LEU A 221 2.76 6.66 12.08
C LEU A 221 1.71 7.76 11.98
N ASP A 222 0.54 7.60 12.62
CA ASP A 222 -0.58 8.55 12.51
C ASP A 222 -0.18 10.01 12.79
N GLU A 223 0.61 10.26 13.83
CA GLU A 223 1.06 11.61 14.15
C GLU A 223 2.11 12.13 13.18
N LYS A 224 3.04 11.28 12.72
CA LYS A 224 4.05 11.66 11.72
C LYS A 224 3.38 12.07 10.40
N ILE A 225 2.36 11.32 9.99
CA ILE A 225 1.62 11.55 8.75
C ILE A 225 0.92 12.93 8.77
N LYS A 226 0.41 13.36 9.92
CA LYS A 226 -0.22 14.69 10.07
C LYS A 226 0.76 15.85 9.87
N THR A 227 2.05 15.62 10.12
CA THR A 227 3.10 16.63 10.00
C THR A 227 3.87 16.57 8.68
N PHE A 228 3.35 15.85 7.68
CA PHE A 228 3.98 15.72 6.36
C PHE A 228 4.34 17.08 5.75
N ASN A 229 5.56 17.20 5.23
CA ASN A 229 6.07 18.46 4.68
C ASN A 229 6.13 18.42 3.15
N LEU A 230 5.10 18.97 2.51
CA LEU A 230 5.05 19.09 1.05
C LEU A 230 6.23 19.90 0.50
N GLU A 231 6.63 20.98 1.17
CA GLU A 231 7.69 21.86 0.68
C GLU A 231 9.02 21.09 0.57
N GLN A 232 9.38 20.42 1.66
CA GLN A 232 10.56 19.56 1.72
C GLN A 232 10.51 18.44 0.68
N SER A 233 9.36 17.76 0.53
CA SER A 233 9.22 16.67 -0.45
C SER A 233 9.42 17.14 -1.90
N MET A 234 9.04 18.38 -2.22
CA MET A 234 9.27 18.97 -3.55
C MET A 234 10.73 19.35 -3.75
N GLN A 235 11.42 19.84 -2.72
CA GLN A 235 12.85 20.11 -2.78
C GLN A 235 13.67 18.83 -2.98
N GLU A 236 13.30 17.74 -2.30
CA GLU A 236 13.91 16.42 -2.49
C GLU A 236 13.72 15.94 -3.94
N LEU A 237 12.50 16.06 -4.49
CA LEU A 237 12.19 15.70 -5.88
C LEU A 237 13.01 16.51 -6.88
N ILE A 238 13.09 17.84 -6.70
CA ILE A 238 13.91 18.72 -7.55
C ILE A 238 15.39 18.31 -7.45
N GLY A 239 15.86 18.02 -6.23
CA GLY A 239 17.24 17.63 -5.94
C GLY A 239 17.70 16.36 -6.66
N ILE A 240 16.79 15.46 -7.03
CA ILE A 240 17.12 14.24 -7.80
C ILE A 240 16.66 14.28 -9.27
N SER A 241 15.93 15.31 -9.68
CA SER A 241 15.30 15.40 -11.00
C SER A 241 16.29 15.27 -12.18
N TYR A 242 17.54 15.71 -12.02
CA TYR A 242 18.58 15.59 -13.04
C TYR A 242 18.98 14.14 -13.34
N ARG A 243 18.68 13.20 -12.43
CA ARG A 243 18.94 11.77 -12.59
C ARG A 243 17.85 11.06 -13.38
N PHE A 244 16.69 11.68 -13.55
CA PHE A 244 15.56 11.06 -14.24
C PHE A 244 15.76 11.02 -15.75
N PRO A 245 15.14 10.05 -16.45
CA PRO A 245 15.06 10.07 -17.91
C PRO A 245 14.45 11.37 -18.44
N ARG A 246 14.89 11.83 -19.63
CA ARG A 246 14.37 13.06 -20.26
C ARG A 246 12.83 13.14 -20.33
N PRO A 247 12.08 12.05 -20.63
CA PRO A 247 10.63 12.10 -20.60
C PRO A 247 10.07 12.51 -19.23
N ILE A 248 10.65 12.03 -18.13
CA ILE A 248 10.21 12.37 -16.77
C ILE A 248 10.61 13.81 -16.42
N GLN A 249 11.79 14.26 -16.83
CA GLN A 249 12.18 15.68 -16.67
C GLN A 249 11.20 16.61 -17.40
N HIS A 250 10.73 16.23 -18.60
CA HIS A 250 9.70 16.97 -19.32
C HIS A 250 8.37 17.01 -18.56
N VAL A 251 7.95 15.87 -17.99
CA VAL A 251 6.76 15.79 -17.13
C VAL A 251 6.85 16.73 -15.92
N LEU A 252 8.02 16.80 -15.25
CA LEU A 252 8.26 17.76 -14.16
C LEU A 252 8.13 19.21 -14.63
N GLY A 253 8.68 19.54 -15.80
CA GLY A 253 8.56 20.85 -16.42
C GLY A 253 7.11 21.25 -16.71
N ARG A 254 6.28 20.29 -17.18
CA ARG A 254 4.83 20.50 -17.39
C ARG A 254 4.09 20.85 -16.10
N LEU A 255 4.52 20.27 -14.98
CA LEU A 255 3.98 20.58 -13.66
C LEU A 255 4.65 21.80 -13.00
N SER A 256 5.53 22.53 -13.70
CA SER A 256 6.33 23.64 -13.14
C SER A 256 7.19 23.26 -11.92
N ILE A 257 7.51 21.97 -11.78
CA ILE A 257 8.41 21.46 -10.73
C ILE A 257 9.84 21.56 -11.29
N THR A 258 10.43 22.74 -11.16
CA THR A 258 11.77 23.05 -11.68
C THR A 258 12.55 23.88 -10.67
N HIS A 259 13.87 23.81 -10.73
CA HIS A 259 14.77 24.55 -9.83
C HIS A 259 14.49 26.07 -9.86
N ASP A 260 14.27 26.63 -11.06
CA ASP A 260 14.11 28.08 -11.25
C ASP A 260 12.76 28.64 -10.79
N ARG A 261 11.67 27.84 -10.83
CA ARG A 261 10.32 28.30 -10.47
C ARG A 261 9.95 28.09 -9.00
N TYR A 262 10.56 27.11 -8.33
CA TYR A 262 10.24 26.83 -6.94
C TYR A 262 10.68 27.97 -6.00
N LEU A 263 11.82 28.59 -6.30
CA LEU A 263 12.30 29.77 -5.56
C LEU A 263 11.38 31.00 -5.72
N GLN A 264 10.54 31.04 -6.77
CA GLN A 264 9.62 32.15 -7.03
C GLN A 264 8.21 31.92 -6.43
N SER A 265 7.80 30.68 -6.16
CA SER A 265 6.45 30.33 -5.69
C SER A 265 6.28 30.25 -4.16
N ASN A 266 7.36 30.45 -3.39
CA ASN A 266 7.34 30.47 -1.91
C ASN A 266 6.49 31.62 -1.30
N SER A 267 5.78 32.43 -2.10
CA SER A 267 4.76 33.38 -1.63
C SER A 267 3.33 32.80 -1.59
N ILE A 268 3.07 31.64 -2.20
CA ILE A 268 1.71 31.07 -2.34
C ILE A 268 1.40 30.03 -1.25
N PHE A 269 2.42 29.40 -0.66
CA PHE A 269 2.25 28.26 0.26
C PHE A 269 1.94 28.63 1.73
N SER A 270 1.90 29.90 2.09
CA SER A 270 1.72 30.34 3.49
C SER A 270 0.26 30.38 3.97
N ASN A 271 -0.74 30.09 3.14
CA ASN A 271 -2.14 30.11 3.53
C ASN A 271 -2.88 28.85 3.05
N ASN A 272 -3.05 27.87 3.96
CA ASN A 272 -4.29 27.11 4.20
C ASN A 272 -4.05 25.67 4.68
N GLN A 273 -3.66 25.54 5.94
CA GLN A 273 -3.77 24.26 6.67
C GLN A 273 -5.24 23.83 6.86
N ARG A 274 -6.18 24.79 6.91
CA ARG A 274 -7.62 24.53 7.12
C ARG A 274 -8.36 24.00 5.88
N GLU A 275 -7.86 24.26 4.67
CA GLU A 275 -8.46 23.68 3.45
C GLU A 275 -8.02 22.23 3.24
N ILE A 276 -6.84 21.85 3.73
CA ILE A 276 -6.34 20.47 3.67
C ILE A 276 -7.24 19.54 4.48
N ASP A 277 -7.67 19.96 5.68
CA ASP A 277 -8.58 19.16 6.53
C ASP A 277 -10.00 19.04 5.94
N ALA A 278 -10.50 20.07 5.25
CA ALA A 278 -11.79 20.03 4.55
C ALA A 278 -11.73 19.13 3.30
N ILE A 279 -10.59 19.08 2.60
CA ILE A 279 -10.40 18.24 1.42
C ILE A 279 -10.21 16.77 1.79
N TYR A 280 -9.61 16.44 2.94
CA TYR A 280 -9.50 15.06 3.42
C TYR A 280 -10.87 14.36 3.55
N GLN A 281 -11.90 15.09 3.98
CA GLN A 281 -13.27 14.56 4.01
C GLN A 281 -13.91 14.45 2.61
N VAL A 282 -13.58 15.37 1.70
CA VAL A 282 -14.09 15.38 0.33
C VAL A 282 -13.45 14.29 -0.53
N THR A 283 -12.15 14.00 -0.40
CA THR A 283 -11.47 12.90 -1.12
C THR A 283 -11.93 11.50 -0.69
N ASN A 284 -12.49 11.35 0.51
CA ASN A 284 -13.18 10.11 0.90
C ASN A 284 -14.54 9.94 0.20
N ASN A 285 -15.18 11.04 -0.24
CA ASN A 285 -16.44 11.02 -0.99
C ASN A 285 -16.24 11.00 -2.52
N TYR A 286 -15.11 11.47 -3.05
CA TYR A 286 -14.83 11.47 -4.50
C TYR A 286 -14.44 10.09 -5.09
N LYS A 287 -14.26 9.06 -4.25
CA LYS A 287 -14.12 7.67 -4.73
C LYS A 287 -15.46 6.96 -4.98
N GLN A 288 -16.60 7.64 -4.77
CA GLN A 288 -17.93 7.07 -4.96
C GLN A 288 -18.66 7.51 -6.25
N PHE A 289 -18.08 8.35 -7.11
CA PHE A 289 -18.72 8.73 -8.36
C PHE A 289 -17.77 8.79 -9.57
N ARG A 290 -18.06 7.87 -10.51
CA ARG A 290 -17.86 7.91 -11.98
C ARG A 290 -16.48 7.49 -12.50
N ILE A 291 -16.32 6.46 -13.34
CA ILE A 291 -17.14 5.33 -13.86
C ILE A 291 -16.14 4.17 -13.97
#